data_AF-S6UWU6-F1
#
_entry.id   AF-S6UWU6-F1
#
_cell.length_a   1.000
_cell.length_b   1.000
_cell.length_c   1.000
_cell.angle_alpha   90.00
_cell.angle_beta   90.00
_cell.angle_gamma   90.00
#
_symmetry.space_group_name_H-M   'P 1'
#
loop_
_entity.id
_entity.type
_entity.pdbx_description
1 polymer ?
#
loop_
_entity_poly.entity_id
_entity_poly.type
_entity_poly.pdbx_seq_one_letter_code
_entity_poly.pdbx_strand_id
1 'polypeptide(L)' 'MAIIWHVLGAGSLGSLWATRLTRAGFPVRLILRDAARLATYEA' A
#
# COMPACT_ATOMS: atom_id res chain seq x y z
N MET A 1 -8.88 8.50 16.80
CA MET A 1 -8.24 8.71 15.49
C MET A 1 -7.34 7.51 15.23
N ALA A 2 -7.61 6.70 14.20
CA ALA A 2 -6.72 5.58 13.85
C ALA A 2 -5.54 6.11 13.02
N ILE A 3 -4.31 5.69 13.34
CA ILE A 3 -3.12 6.05 12.55
C ILE A 3 -3.11 5.21 11.27
N ILE A 4 -3.13 5.87 10.12
CA ILE A 4 -3.03 5.21 8.81
C ILE A 4 -1.55 5.04 8.45
N TRP A 5 -1.14 3.80 8.19
CA TRP A 5 0.20 3.49 7.74
C TRP A 5 0.32 3.72 6.24
N HIS A 6 1.31 4.51 5.84
CA HIS A 6 1.60 4.77 4.44
C HIS A 6 2.80 3.94 4.00
N VAL A 7 2.62 3.13 2.95
CA VAL A 7 3.68 2.30 2.38
C VAL A 7 4.03 2.84 1.00
N LEU A 8 5.31 3.18 0.80
CA LEU A 8 5.79 3.72 -0.46
C LEU A 8 6.10 2.58 -1.46
N GLY A 9 5.26 2.47 -2.49
CA GLY A 9 5.38 1.54 -3.60
C GLY A 9 4.74 0.17 -3.36
N ALA A 10 4.28 -0.44 -4.45
CA ALA A 10 3.74 -1.80 -4.50
C ALA A 10 4.72 -2.73 -5.23
N GLY A 11 5.97 -2.78 -4.76
CA GLY A 11 6.98 -3.77 -5.14
C GLY A 11 7.02 -4.95 -4.16
N SER A 12 8.01 -5.83 -4.24
CA SER A 12 8.11 -7.02 -3.37
C SER A 12 8.03 -6.70 -1.87
N LEU A 13 8.87 -5.78 -1.38
CA LEU A 13 8.86 -5.37 0.03
C LEU A 13 7.63 -4.54 0.40
N GLY A 14 7.19 -3.65 -0.48
CA GLY A 14 6.02 -2.80 -0.24
C GLY A 14 4.75 -3.63 -0.05
N SER A 15 4.50 -4.57 -0.96
CA SER A 15 3.34 -5.47 -0.89
C SER A 15 3.42 -6.42 0.31
N LEU A 16 4.62 -6.89 0.67
CA LEU A 16 4.84 -7.71 1.86
C LEU A 16 4.43 -6.99 3.16
N TRP A 17 4.91 -5.76 3.35
CA TRP A 17 4.57 -4.98 4.53
C TRP A 17 3.12 -4.52 4.53
N ALA A 18 2.58 -4.07 3.40
CA ALA A 18 1.18 -3.70 3.29
C ALA A 18 0.25 -4.87 3.67
N THR A 19 0.57 -6.08 3.22
CA THR A 19 -0.17 -7.29 3.59
C THR A 19 -0.06 -7.60 5.08
N ARG A 20 1.14 -7.52 5.66
CA ARG A 20 1.35 -7.78 7.10
C ARG A 20 0.60 -6.78 7.99
N LEU A 21 0.68 -5.50 7.67
CA LEU A 21 -0.01 -4.44 8.42
C LEU A 21 -1.53 -4.58 8.32
N THR A 22 -2.04 -4.87 7.12
CA THR A 22 -3.48 -5.13 6.91
C THR A 22 -3.95 -6.34 7.73
N ARG A 23 -3.19 -7.44 7.72
CA ARG A 23 -3.50 -8.64 8.53
C ARG A 23 -3.43 -8.39 10.05
N ALA A 24 -2.61 -7.45 10.48
CA ALA A 24 -2.54 -7.01 11.87
C ALA A 24 -3.68 -6.04 12.26
N GLY A 25 -4.61 -5.75 11.34
CA GLY A 25 -5.78 -4.90 11.59
C GLY A 25 -5.50 -3.40 11.48
N PHE A 26 -4.33 -3.00 10.97
CA PHE A 26 -4.03 -1.59 10.78
C PHE A 26 -4.57 -1.09 9.42
N PRO A 27 -5.09 0.14 9.35
CA PRO A 27 -5.41 0.77 8.08
C PRO A 27 -4.12 1.12 7.32
N VAL A 28 -4.05 0.73 6.05
CA VAL A 28 -2.86 0.90 5.18
C VAL A 28 -3.23 1.64 3.90
N ARG A 29 -2.36 2.56 3.47
CA ARG A 29 -2.43 3.23 2.16
C ARG A 29 -1.13 3.00 1.39
N LEU A 30 -1.24 2.52 0.16
CA LEU A 30 -0.12 2.44 -0.78
C LEU A 30 0.07 3.79 -1.49
N ILE A 31 1.30 4.27 -1.56
CA ILE A 31 1.68 5.45 -2.34
C ILE A 31 2.45 4.96 -3.56
N LEU A 32 1.91 5.18 -4.75
CA LEU A 32 2.57 4.81 -6.01
C LEU A 32 3.35 6.00 -6.57
N ARG A 33 4.34 5.70 -7.42
CA ARG A 33 5.23 6.72 -8.02
C ARG A 33 4.46 7.71 -8.89
N ASP A 34 3.55 7.20 -9.70
CA ASP A 34 2.81 7.96 -10.70
C ASP A 34 1.44 7.33 -10.96
N ALA A 35 0.58 8.07 -11.66
CA ALA A 35 -0.78 7.66 -11.98
C ALA A 35 -0.84 6.49 -12.98
N ALA A 36 0.17 6.33 -13.86
CA ALA A 36 0.21 5.20 -14.79
C ALA A 36 0.35 3.87 -14.04
N ARG A 37 1.18 3.86 -13.00
CA ARG A 37 1.30 2.73 -12.06
C ARG A 37 -0.02 2.43 -11.34
N LEU A 38 -0.80 3.45 -10.98
CA LEU A 38 -2.12 3.26 -10.36
C LEU A 38 -3.10 2.61 -11.34
N ALA A 39 -3.17 3.12 -12.57
CA ALA A 39 -4.05 2.59 -13.61
C ALA A 39 -3.81 1.09 -13.88
N THR A 40 -2.58 0.60 -13.74
CA THR A 40 -2.26 -0.83 -13.88
C THR A 40 -2.90 -1.71 -12.79
N TYR A 41 -3.17 -1.16 -11.61
CA TYR A 41 -3.82 -1.87 -10.51
C TYR A 41 -5.35 -1.74 -10.52
N GLU A 42 -5.91 -0.74 -11.20
CA GLU A 42 -7.35 -0.50 -11.31
C GLU A 42 -8.00 -1.21 -12.51
N ALA A 43 -7.20 -1.70 -13.46
CA ALA A 43 -7.64 -2.47 -14.62
C ALA A 43 -7.99 -3.92 -14.25
#